data_AF-A0A9X5APR6-F1
#
_entry.id   AF-A0A9X5APR6-F1
#
_cell.length_a   1.000
_cell.length_b   1.000
_cell.length_c   1.000
_cell.angle_alpha   90.00
_cell.angle_beta   90.00
_cell.angle_gamma   90.00
#
_symmetry.space_group_name_H-M   'P 1'
#
loop_
_entity.id
_entity.type
_entity.pdbx_description
1 polymer ?
#
loop_
_entity_poly.entity_id
_entity_poly.type
_entity_poly.pdbx_seq_one_letter_code
_entity_poly.pdbx_strand_id
1 'polypeptide(L)'
;MQSKKINRNFTYSPELKLQAVKLYLNGQSCSSICEQLKIQDSNRIYVWTKAYQANGESAFIDGRGKQATGRPKTKFMSLEEEVEYLRAQNLLLKKSIERKRGC
;
A
#
# COMPACT_ATOMS: atom_id res chain seq x y z
N MET A 1 5.97 -32.28 -16.35
CA MET A 1 6.28 -30.87 -16.00
C MET A 1 5.37 -30.47 -14.86
N GLN A 2 5.87 -30.38 -13.63
CA GLN A 2 5.03 -30.03 -12.47
C GLN A 2 4.77 -28.52 -12.49
N SER A 3 3.53 -28.14 -12.76
CA SER A 3 3.07 -26.76 -12.67
C SER A 3 3.17 -26.30 -11.21
N LYS A 4 4.08 -25.37 -10.90
CA LYS A 4 4.14 -24.71 -9.58
C LYS A 4 2.79 -24.05 -9.32
N LYS A 5 2.02 -24.55 -8.34
CA LYS A 5 0.82 -23.87 -7.82
C LYS A 5 1.24 -22.52 -7.24
N ILE A 6 0.95 -21.43 -7.94
CA ILE A 6 1.22 -20.08 -7.47
C ILE A 6 0.22 -19.76 -6.35
N ASN A 7 0.70 -19.60 -5.12
CA ASN A 7 -0.16 -19.15 -4.03
C ASN A 7 -0.47 -17.65 -4.24
N ARG A 8 -1.70 -17.35 -4.67
CA ARG A 8 -2.14 -16.00 -5.02
C ARG A 8 -2.23 -15.06 -3.81
N ASN A 9 -2.35 -15.63 -2.61
CA ASN A 9 -2.56 -14.88 -1.37
C ASN A 9 -1.27 -14.75 -0.53
N PHE A 10 -0.13 -15.24 -1.02
CA PHE A 10 1.13 -15.12 -0.31
C PHE A 10 1.70 -13.71 -0.47
N THR A 11 1.76 -12.99 0.65
CA THR A 11 2.32 -11.65 0.74
C THR A 11 3.73 -11.74 1.30
N TYR A 12 4.70 -11.23 0.55
CA TYR A 12 6.08 -11.08 1.04
C TYR A 12 6.17 -9.84 1.93
N SER A 13 6.94 -9.94 3.01
CA SER A 13 7.18 -8.81 3.90
C SER A 13 7.93 -7.68 3.17
N PRO A 14 7.73 -6.41 3.57
CA PRO A 14 8.45 -5.28 2.99
C PRO A 14 9.98 -5.45 3.02
N GLU A 15 10.50 -6.00 4.12
CA GLU A 15 11.94 -6.21 4.35
C GLU A 15 12.51 -7.19 3.33
N LEU A 16 11.79 -8.29 3.06
CA LEU A 16 12.21 -9.29 2.08
C LEU A 16 12.22 -8.71 0.66
N LYS A 17 11.21 -7.90 0.31
CA LYS A 17 11.17 -7.22 -1.00
C LYS A 17 12.35 -6.26 -1.16
N LEU A 18 12.66 -5.48 -0.12
CA LEU A 18 13.80 -4.58 -0.09
C LEU A 18 15.12 -5.33 -0.25
N GLN A 19 15.29 -6.45 0.46
CA GLN A 19 16.48 -7.28 0.36
C GLN A 19 16.64 -7.86 -1.06
N ALA A 20 15.55 -8.36 -1.66
CA ALA A 20 15.57 -8.88 -3.03
C ALA A 20 16.01 -7.82 -4.05
N VAL A 21 15.51 -6.58 -3.93
CA VAL A 21 15.89 -5.50 -4.83
C VAL A 21 17.34 -5.07 -4.63
N LYS A 22 17.82 -4.97 -3.38
CA LYS A 22 19.23 -4.63 -3.08
C LYS A 22 20.20 -5.64 -3.69
N LEU A 23 19.89 -6.94 -3.59
CA LEU A 23 20.71 -8.00 -4.20
C LEU A 23 20.71 -7.92 -5.73
N TYR A 24 19.56 -7.60 -6.33
CA TYR A 24 19.46 -7.42 -7.78
C TYR A 24 20.25 -6.22 -8.27
N LEU A 25 20.21 -5.09 -7.55
CA LEU A 25 21.01 -3.89 -7.85
C LEU A 25 22.51 -4.13 -7.69
N ASN A 26 22.91 -5.04 -6.80
CA ASN A 26 24.30 -5.50 -6.66
C ASN A 26 24.76 -6.44 -7.79
N GLY A 27 23.91 -6.72 -8.79
CA GLY A 27 24.25 -7.52 -9.97
C GLY A 27 24.01 -9.03 -9.81
N GLN A 28 23.32 -9.46 -8.75
CA GLN A 28 22.92 -10.87 -8.65
C GLN A 28 21.80 -11.23 -9.63
N SER A 29 21.81 -12.47 -10.12
CA SER A 29 20.77 -12.96 -11.02
C SER A 29 19.45 -13.22 -10.29
N CYS A 30 18.32 -12.97 -10.96
CA CYS A 30 17.00 -13.23 -10.38
C CYS A 30 16.81 -14.67 -9.93
N SER A 31 17.41 -15.64 -10.64
CA SER A 31 17.34 -17.07 -10.27
C SER A 31 18.01 -17.35 -8.93
N SER A 32 19.21 -16.79 -8.71
CA SER A 32 19.95 -16.96 -7.46
C SER A 32 19.22 -16.29 -6.28
N ILE A 33 18.67 -15.10 -6.49
CA ILE A 33 17.88 -14.38 -5.48
C ILE A 33 16.61 -15.15 -5.12
N CYS A 34 15.93 -15.75 -6.11
CA CYS A 34 14.74 -16.56 -5.87
C CYS A 34 15.03 -17.80 -5.03
N GLU A 35 16.16 -18.45 -5.26
CA GLU A 35 16.60 -19.59 -4.48
C GLU A 35 16.94 -19.19 -3.05
N GLN A 36 17.71 -18.11 -2.88
CA GLN A 36 18.15 -17.61 -1.58
C GLN A 36 16.97 -17.12 -0.70
N LEU A 37 16.02 -16.40 -1.29
CA LEU A 37 14.88 -15.80 -0.58
C LEU A 37 13.60 -16.65 -0.67
N LYS A 38 13.69 -17.86 -1.23
CA LYS A 38 12.55 -18.78 -1.47
C LYS A 38 11.38 -18.09 -2.19
N ILE A 39 11.70 -17.22 -3.14
CA ILE A 39 10.71 -16.54 -3.98
C ILE A 39 10.30 -17.49 -5.10
N GLN A 40 9.00 -17.68 -5.27
CA GLN A 40 8.49 -18.68 -6.21
C GLN A 40 8.66 -18.27 -7.68
N ASP A 41 8.62 -16.96 -7.96
CA ASP A 41 8.58 -16.37 -9.29
C ASP A 41 9.62 -15.25 -9.42
N SER A 42 10.54 -15.40 -10.37
CA SER A 42 11.58 -14.42 -10.68
C SER A 42 11.04 -13.12 -11.26
N ASN A 43 9.84 -13.14 -11.87
CA ASN A 43 9.20 -11.94 -12.37
C ASN A 43 8.86 -10.94 -11.25
N ARG A 44 8.64 -11.43 -10.02
CA ARG A 44 8.39 -10.58 -8.85
C ARG A 44 9.56 -9.66 -8.54
N ILE A 45 10.79 -10.10 -8.75
CA ILE A 45 11.99 -9.29 -8.52
C ILE A 45 11.99 -8.08 -9.46
N TYR A 46 11.69 -8.28 -10.74
CA TYR A 46 11.59 -7.18 -11.71
C TYR A 46 10.50 -6.17 -11.33
N VAL A 47 9.32 -6.66 -10.93
CA VAL A 47 8.22 -5.79 -10.48
C VAL A 47 8.62 -4.98 -9.25
N TRP A 48 9.29 -5.60 -8.28
CA TRP A 48 9.76 -4.92 -7.07
C TRP A 48 10.87 -3.91 -7.39
N THR A 49 11.80 -4.23 -8.27
CA THR A 49 12.85 -3.31 -8.70
C THR A 49 12.26 -2.08 -9.39
N LYS A 50 11.27 -2.26 -10.28
CA LYS A 50 10.57 -1.12 -10.90
C LYS A 50 9.85 -0.25 -9.87
N ALA A 51 9.16 -0.88 -8.92
CA ALA A 51 8.48 -0.14 -7.85
C ALA A 51 9.47 0.65 -6.98
N TYR A 52 10.62 0.05 -6.66
CA TYR A 52 11.70 0.70 -5.93
C TYR A 52 12.34 1.85 -6.71
N GLN A 53 12.53 1.72 -8.03
CA GLN A 53 13.04 2.82 -8.86
C GLN A 53 12.08 4.01 -8.91
N ALA A 54 10.76 3.77 -8.84
CA ALA A 54 9.75 4.84 -8.87
C ALA A 54 9.61 5.55 -7.52
N ASN A 55 9.49 4.80 -6.41
CA ASN A 55 9.10 5.35 -5.10
C ASN A 55 10.10 5.04 -3.98
N GLY A 56 11.24 4.42 -4.28
CA GLY A 56 12.23 3.99 -3.28
C GLY A 56 11.66 2.96 -2.30
N GLU A 57 12.07 3.07 -1.03
CA GLU A 57 11.61 2.16 0.03
C GLU A 57 10.10 2.31 0.33
N SER A 58 9.54 3.49 0.06
CA SER A 58 8.11 3.75 0.26
C SER A 58 7.20 2.88 -0.63
N ALA A 59 7.75 2.31 -1.71
CA ALA A 59 7.05 1.37 -2.58
C ALA A 59 6.58 0.10 -1.84
N PHE A 60 7.23 -0.25 -0.73
CA PHE A 60 6.92 -1.45 0.04
C PHE A 60 6.18 -1.18 1.34
N ILE A 61 5.98 0.10 1.68
CA ILE A 61 5.16 0.51 2.83
C ILE A 61 3.69 0.37 2.44
N ASP A 62 2.92 -0.39 3.21
CA ASP A 62 1.48 -0.46 2.98
C ASP A 62 0.83 0.89 3.32
N GLY A 63 0.40 1.60 2.27
CA GLY A 63 -0.33 2.86 2.37
C GLY A 63 -1.85 2.68 2.41
N ARG A 64 -2.35 1.44 2.28
CA ARG A 64 -3.80 1.17 2.32
C ARG A 64 -4.33 1.55 3.70
N GLY A 65 -5.51 2.18 3.73
CA GLY A 65 -6.16 2.59 4.98
C GLY A 65 -5.65 3.90 5.58
N LYS A 66 -4.44 4.37 5.25
CA LYS A 66 -3.88 5.61 5.86
C LYS A 66 -4.70 6.86 5.51
N GLN A 67 -5.21 6.93 4.29
CA GLN A 67 -6.10 8.00 3.81
C GLN A 67 -7.55 7.52 3.63
N ALA A 68 -7.91 6.36 4.18
CA ALA A 68 -9.28 5.89 4.06
C ALA A 68 -10.17 6.77 4.94
N THR A 69 -10.96 7.63 4.30
CA THR A 69 -12.13 8.28 4.91
C THR A 69 -13.22 7.22 5.06
N GLY A 70 -12.95 6.20 5.89
CA GLY A 70 -13.77 5.00 6.06
C GLY A 70 -15.20 5.32 6.50
N ARG A 71 -15.92 4.32 6.99
CA ARG A 71 -17.27 4.56 7.50
C ARG A 71 -17.25 5.70 8.53
N PRO A 72 -18.12 6.71 8.39
CA PRO A 72 -18.25 7.81 9.34
C PRO A 72 -18.33 7.28 10.78
N LYS A 73 -17.63 7.92 11.73
CA LYS A 73 -17.69 7.52 13.15
C LYS A 73 -19.14 7.67 13.65
N THR A 74 -19.68 6.63 14.29
CA THR A 74 -21.07 6.62 14.80
C THR A 74 -21.17 6.62 16.32
N LYS A 75 -20.06 6.44 17.04
CA LYS A 75 -20.00 6.47 18.50
C LYS A 75 -18.89 7.41 18.94
N PHE A 76 -19.22 8.38 19.79
CA PHE A 76 -18.30 9.36 20.35
C PHE A 76 -18.08 9.06 21.83
N MET A 77 -16.87 9.34 22.33
CA MET A 77 -16.54 9.13 23.74
C MET A 77 -16.84 10.36 24.60
N SER A 78 -17.00 11.53 23.96
CA SER A 78 -17.49 12.74 24.61
C SER A 78 -18.36 13.57 23.67
N LEU A 79 -19.12 14.50 24.27
CA LEU A 79 -19.96 15.43 23.53
C LEU A 79 -19.12 16.44 22.73
N GLU A 80 -17.99 16.87 23.28
CA GLU A 80 -17.05 17.77 22.59
C GLU A 80 -16.49 17.12 21.32
N GLU A 81 -16.17 15.82 21.38
CA GLU A 81 -15.70 15.05 20.22
C GLU A 81 -16.79 14.96 19.14
N GLU A 82 -18.05 14.73 19.54
CA GLU A 82 -19.20 14.72 18.63
C GLU A 82 -19.40 16.08 17.95
N VAL A 83 -19.36 17.17 18.71
CA VAL A 83 -19.53 18.53 18.19
C VAL A 83 -18.45 18.87 17.17
N GLU A 84 -17.18 18.58 17.47
CA GLU A 84 -16.07 18.84 16.55
C GLU A 84 -16.23 18.04 15.25
N TYR A 85 -16.57 16.76 15.37
CA TYR A 85 -16.82 15.90 14.22
C TYR A 85 -17.99 16.38 13.35
N LEU A 86 -19.12 16.78 13.95
CA LEU A 86 -20.26 17.33 13.24
C LEU A 86 -19.94 18.67 12.56
N ARG A 87 -19.11 19.53 13.18
CA ARG A 87 -18.63 20.77 12.56
C ARG A 87 -17.78 20.48 11.32
N ALA A 88 -16.86 19.52 11.41
CA ALA A 88 -16.03 19.09 10.29
C ALA A 88 -16.88 18.55 9.12
N GLN A 89 -17.87 17.69 9.42
CA GLN A 89 -18.81 17.19 8.40
C GLN A 89 -19.61 18.31 7.74
N ASN A 90 -20.15 19.25 8.54
CA ASN A 90 -20.89 20.41 8.03
C ASN A 90 -20.02 21.28 7.11
N LEU A 91 -18.75 21.48 7.46
CA LEU A 91 -17.80 22.23 6.63
C LEU A 91 -17.58 21.55 5.27
N LEU A 92 -17.38 20.23 5.27
CA LEU A 92 -17.19 19.47 4.03
C LEU A 92 -18.46 19.49 3.16
N LEU A 93 -19.63 19.35 3.78
CA LEU A 93 -20.91 19.38 3.09
C LEU A 93 -21.16 20.77 2.47
N LYS A 94 -20.94 21.85 3.22
CA LYS A 94 -21.04 23.22 2.70
C LYS A 94 -20.14 23.44 1.49
N LYS A 95 -18.85 23.08 1.58
CA LYS A 95 -17.91 23.13 0.44
C LYS A 95 -18.40 22.35 -0.77
N SER A 96 -19.01 21.18 -0.55
CA SER A 96 -19.56 20.37 -1.65
C SER A 96 -20.75 21.04 -2.35
N ILE A 97 -21.61 21.72 -1.57
CA ILE A 97 -22.75 22.47 -2.08
C ILE A 97 -22.28 23.70 -2.85
N GLU A 98 -21.31 24.44 -2.32
CA GLU A 98 -20.71 25.60 -2.98
C GLU A 98 -20.12 25.23 -4.35
N ARG A 99 -19.36 24.12 -4.41
CA ARG A 99 -18.84 23.60 -5.68
C ARG A 99 -19.95 23.28 -6.68
N LYS A 100 -21.07 22.69 -6.24
CA LYS A 100 -22.21 22.35 -7.11
C LYS A 100 -23.03 23.57 -7.54
N ARG A 101 -23.03 24.65 -6.75
CA ARG A 101 -23.76 25.89 -7.04
C ARG A 101 -23.00 26.82 -7.98
N GLY A 102 -21.69 26.65 -8.10
CA GLY A 102 -20.85 27.38 -9.06
C GLY A 102 -20.74 26.71 -10.44
N CYS A 103 -21.55 25.68 -10.72
CA CYS A 103 -21.69 25.02 -12.01
C CYS A 103 -22.89 25.58 -12.78
#